data_AF-A0A256ZYQ8-F1
#
_entry.id   AF-A0A256ZYQ8-F1
#
_cell.length_a   1.000
_cell.length_b   1.000
_cell.length_c   1.000
_cell.angle_alpha   90.00
_cell.angle_beta   90.00
_cell.angle_gamma   90.00
#
_symmetry.space_group_name_H-M   'P 1'
#
loop_
_entity.id
_entity.type
_entity.pdbx_description
1 polymer ?
#
loop_
_entity_poly.entity_id
_entity_poly.type
_entity_poly.pdbx_seq_one_letter_code
_entity_poly.pdbx_strand_id
1 'polypeptide(L)'
;MSLIFTKEEIIAILRRIDVESKVIPKYVPKIVDVIYDEEEDVLYIVVLDRPDKSSLIGYGGLKIKKLKEKIGVKDLTVITHVDLDVKRKRVKSALEKLDLILSRLNKPEEKEVLQKYIKKLLIAELKYPPRLLPNMEKTNIAVPVAYSGGVDSTATLYLLWRIGLKPVALTVDPGPFIIPDDVRESIRRVSSKLGIEHHFIKPKESFNEIIKAALDGKIIPCSLCYPILVKTMYEWVTNKDMSLIFFGDLLSTSYSSIMYVNDYKIIRVNLPGALSLTKFDTKTIASKVLGEIRNYVYGCPLLREAFRRHRWAKFIAYERILRETRAGILEPMEALRYIKKIDKAYYSYFAKYFRNP
;
A
#
# COMPACT_ATOMS: atom_id res chain seq x y z
N MET A 1 -32.58 9.33 -10.13
CA MET A 1 -31.76 9.88 -11.23
C MET A 1 -30.32 9.65 -10.85
N SER A 2 -29.57 8.83 -11.60
CA SER A 2 -28.12 8.77 -11.44
C SER A 2 -27.56 10.17 -11.74
N LEU A 3 -26.70 10.68 -10.86
CA LEU A 3 -26.00 11.95 -11.10
C LEU A 3 -24.98 11.69 -12.20
N ILE A 4 -25.32 12.03 -13.44
CA ILE A 4 -24.39 11.91 -14.57
C ILE A 4 -23.56 13.19 -14.60
N PHE A 5 -22.29 13.08 -14.24
CA PHE A 5 -21.33 14.17 -14.39
C PHE A 5 -20.67 14.10 -15.77
N THR A 6 -20.78 15.17 -16.55
CA THR A 6 -20.19 15.26 -17.89
C THR A 6 -18.84 15.97 -17.87
N LYS A 7 -18.01 15.73 -18.89
CA LYS A 7 -16.70 16.39 -19.03
C LYS A 7 -16.86 17.90 -19.14
N GLU A 8 -17.88 18.33 -19.87
CA GLU A 8 -18.21 19.72 -20.15
C GLU A 8 -18.59 20.47 -18.86
N GLU A 9 -19.38 19.84 -18.00
CA GLU A 9 -19.76 20.40 -16.69
C GLU A 9 -18.53 20.59 -15.78
N ILE A 10 -17.66 19.58 -15.70
CA ILE A 10 -16.43 19.67 -14.90
C ILE A 10 -15.54 20.81 -15.41
N ILE A 11 -15.37 20.95 -16.73
CA ILE A 11 -14.59 22.04 -17.33
C ILE A 11 -15.24 23.40 -17.04
N ALA A 12 -16.57 23.50 -17.12
CA ALA A 12 -17.28 24.74 -16.83
C ALA A 12 -17.11 25.17 -15.37
N ILE A 13 -17.21 24.23 -14.42
CA ILE A 13 -16.98 24.51 -12.99
C ILE A 13 -15.52 24.90 -12.75
N LEU A 14 -14.55 24.22 -13.37
CA LEU A 14 -13.13 24.56 -13.27
C LEU A 14 -12.84 26.00 -13.74
N ARG A 15 -13.45 26.44 -14.84
CA ARG A 15 -13.31 27.83 -15.33
C ARG A 15 -13.83 28.84 -14.31
N ARG A 16 -14.97 28.57 -13.68
CA ARG A 16 -15.51 29.43 -12.60
C ARG A 16 -14.55 29.47 -11.41
N ILE A 17 -13.99 28.32 -11.01
CA ILE A 17 -13.00 28.24 -9.92
C ILE A 17 -11.74 29.05 -10.25
N ASP A 18 -11.26 29.02 -11.50
CA ASP A 18 -10.08 29.77 -11.91
C ASP A 18 -10.29 31.28 -11.79
N VAL A 19 -11.45 31.77 -12.25
CA VAL A 19 -11.85 33.19 -12.10
C VAL A 19 -11.97 33.57 -10.63
N GLU A 20 -12.68 32.78 -9.82
CA GLU A 20 -12.87 33.03 -8.38
C GLU A 20 -11.56 33.01 -7.60
N SER A 21 -10.62 32.14 -7.98
CA SER A 21 -9.36 31.96 -7.28
C SER A 21 -8.27 32.93 -7.73
N LYS A 22 -8.53 33.73 -8.78
CA LYS A 22 -7.53 34.60 -9.44
C LYS A 22 -6.26 33.83 -9.83
N VAL A 23 -6.40 32.53 -10.13
CA VAL A 23 -5.30 31.68 -10.57
C VAL A 23 -5.41 31.57 -12.08
N ILE A 24 -4.37 32.01 -12.79
CA ILE A 24 -4.28 31.84 -14.23
C ILE A 24 -3.84 30.39 -14.49
N PRO A 25 -4.70 29.51 -15.06
CA PRO A 25 -4.28 28.18 -15.42
C PRO A 25 -3.24 28.25 -16.54
N LYS A 26 -2.21 27.41 -16.48
CA LYS A 26 -1.21 27.33 -17.58
C LYS A 26 -1.85 26.86 -18.88
N TYR A 27 -2.84 25.96 -18.80
CA TYR A 27 -3.68 25.49 -19.89
C TYR A 27 -4.87 24.70 -19.31
N VAL A 28 -5.89 24.48 -20.13
CA VAL A 28 -7.09 23.72 -19.75
C VAL A 28 -6.75 22.22 -19.73
N PRO A 29 -6.97 21.51 -18.61
CA PRO A 29 -6.65 20.09 -18.54
C PRO A 29 -7.52 19.27 -19.49
N LYS A 30 -6.91 18.32 -20.20
CA LYS A 30 -7.63 17.39 -21.07
C LYS A 30 -8.27 16.27 -20.25
N ILE A 31 -9.59 16.36 -20.06
CA ILE A 31 -10.38 15.29 -19.43
C ILE A 31 -10.71 14.22 -20.47
N VAL A 32 -10.24 13.01 -20.22
CA VAL A 32 -10.47 11.82 -21.06
C VAL A 32 -11.74 11.11 -20.64
N ASP A 33 -12.04 11.05 -19.35
CA ASP A 33 -13.23 10.36 -18.83
C ASP A 33 -13.67 10.90 -17.46
N VAL A 34 -14.93 10.68 -17.12
CA VAL A 34 -15.50 11.01 -15.80
C VAL A 34 -16.36 9.83 -15.36
N ILE A 35 -16.01 9.24 -14.21
CA ILE A 35 -16.64 8.03 -13.71
C ILE A 35 -17.10 8.32 -12.28
N TYR A 36 -18.39 8.12 -12.00
CA TYR A 36 -18.96 8.31 -10.67
C TYR A 36 -19.27 6.96 -10.04
N ASP A 37 -18.75 6.76 -8.83
CA ASP A 37 -19.03 5.62 -7.98
C ASP A 37 -20.13 6.00 -6.99
N GLU A 38 -21.36 5.59 -7.30
CA GLU A 38 -22.54 5.89 -6.49
C GLU A 38 -22.49 5.22 -5.10
N GLU A 39 -21.83 4.05 -4.97
CA GLU A 39 -21.78 3.30 -3.71
C GLU A 39 -20.91 3.99 -2.66
N GLU A 40 -19.75 4.50 -3.07
CA GLU A 40 -18.80 5.16 -2.17
C GLU A 40 -18.90 6.69 -2.19
N ASP A 41 -19.74 7.25 -3.08
CA ASP A 41 -19.89 8.67 -3.39
C ASP A 41 -18.55 9.31 -3.77
N VAL A 42 -17.91 8.72 -4.79
CA VAL A 42 -16.59 9.15 -5.28
C VAL A 42 -16.61 9.46 -6.76
N LEU A 43 -16.20 10.68 -7.10
CA LEU A 43 -16.02 11.08 -8.49
C LEU A 43 -14.57 10.89 -8.95
N TYR A 44 -14.38 10.08 -9.98
CA TYR A 44 -13.09 9.89 -10.66
C TYR A 44 -13.04 10.74 -11.92
N ILE A 45 -12.05 11.64 -11.99
CA ILE A 45 -11.76 12.41 -13.19
C ILE A 45 -10.49 11.86 -13.82
N VAL A 46 -10.63 11.27 -15.00
CA VAL A 46 -9.50 10.74 -15.78
C VAL A 46 -9.02 11.82 -16.73
N VAL A 47 -7.77 12.25 -16.56
CA VAL A 47 -7.11 13.21 -17.44
C VAL A 47 -6.06 12.51 -18.30
N LEU A 48 -5.57 13.13 -19.37
CA LEU A 48 -4.61 12.46 -20.25
C LEU A 48 -3.30 12.14 -19.53
N ASP A 49 -2.64 13.14 -18.91
CA ASP A 49 -1.31 12.97 -18.33
C ASP A 49 -1.06 13.73 -16.99
N ARG A 50 0.20 13.67 -16.51
CA ARG A 50 0.65 14.28 -15.25
C ARG A 50 0.57 15.82 -15.26
N PRO A 51 0.99 16.50 -16.34
CA PRO A 51 0.69 17.90 -16.53
C PRO A 51 -0.80 18.21 -16.33
N ASP A 52 -1.71 17.55 -17.06
CA ASP A 52 -3.17 17.79 -16.92
C ASP A 52 -3.66 17.59 -15.49
N LYS A 53 -3.21 16.52 -14.82
CA LYS A 53 -3.54 16.23 -13.41
C LYS A 53 -3.10 17.37 -12.51
N SER A 54 -1.90 17.91 -12.73
CA SER A 54 -1.37 19.03 -11.95
C SER A 54 -2.17 20.32 -12.17
N SER A 55 -2.57 20.60 -13.41
CA SER A 55 -3.42 21.75 -13.76
C SER A 55 -4.80 21.66 -13.11
N LEU A 56 -5.39 20.46 -13.07
CA LEU A 56 -6.69 20.22 -12.45
C LEU A 56 -6.64 20.30 -10.92
N ILE A 57 -5.63 19.68 -10.30
CA ILE A 57 -5.45 19.69 -8.83
C ILE A 57 -5.17 21.12 -8.31
N GLY A 58 -4.36 21.88 -9.06
CA GLY A 58 -3.91 23.21 -8.68
C GLY A 58 -2.91 23.20 -7.51
N TYR A 59 -2.38 24.38 -7.17
CA TYR A 59 -1.40 24.52 -6.09
C TYR A 59 -1.96 24.00 -4.76
N GLY A 60 -1.25 23.06 -4.15
CA GLY A 60 -1.62 22.47 -2.85
C GLY A 60 -2.97 21.74 -2.83
N GLY A 61 -3.58 21.43 -3.97
CA GLY A 61 -4.92 20.85 -4.03
C GLY A 61 -6.06 21.85 -3.86
N LEU A 62 -5.81 23.16 -4.05
CA LEU A 62 -6.84 24.19 -3.90
C LEU A 62 -8.00 23.99 -4.87
N LYS A 63 -7.71 23.76 -6.16
CA LYS A 63 -8.74 23.63 -7.20
C LYS A 63 -9.58 22.39 -6.98
N ILE A 64 -8.94 21.27 -6.65
CA ILE A 64 -9.66 20.01 -6.42
C ILE A 64 -10.61 20.09 -5.21
N LYS A 65 -10.20 20.79 -4.15
CA LYS A 65 -11.04 20.99 -2.96
C LYS A 65 -12.29 21.81 -3.29
N LYS A 66 -12.11 22.95 -3.98
CA LYS A 66 -13.24 23.79 -4.42
C LYS A 66 -14.15 23.06 -5.42
N LEU A 67 -13.57 22.26 -6.31
CA LEU A 67 -14.32 21.44 -7.25
C LEU A 67 -15.19 20.43 -6.51
N LYS A 68 -14.62 19.73 -5.53
CA LYS A 68 -15.35 18.79 -4.68
C LYS A 68 -16.52 19.48 -3.95
N GLU A 69 -16.27 20.64 -3.35
CA GLU A 69 -17.30 21.43 -2.64
C GLU A 69 -18.44 21.88 -3.56
N LYS A 70 -18.14 22.31 -4.78
CA LYS A 70 -19.16 22.75 -5.76
C LYS A 70 -19.96 21.59 -6.36
N ILE A 71 -19.33 20.43 -6.54
CA ILE A 71 -19.99 19.23 -7.07
C ILE A 71 -20.84 18.56 -5.98
N GLY A 72 -20.41 18.59 -4.73
CA GLY A 72 -21.17 18.04 -3.60
C GLY A 72 -20.98 16.53 -3.38
N VAL A 73 -19.88 15.95 -3.85
CA VAL A 73 -19.53 14.53 -3.61
C VAL A 73 -18.64 14.38 -2.37
N LYS A 74 -18.76 13.24 -1.67
CA LYS A 74 -17.93 12.91 -0.49
C LYS A 74 -16.44 12.94 -0.81
N ASP A 75 -16.03 12.31 -1.91
CA ASP A 75 -14.63 12.36 -2.36
C ASP A 75 -14.47 12.54 -3.88
N LEU A 76 -13.31 13.07 -4.28
CA LEU A 76 -12.98 13.35 -5.67
C LEU A 76 -11.51 12.99 -5.93
N THR A 77 -11.28 12.09 -6.89
CA THR A 77 -9.94 11.62 -7.25
C THR A 77 -9.60 11.93 -8.70
N VAL A 78 -8.36 12.39 -8.94
CA VAL A 78 -7.84 12.66 -10.28
C VAL A 78 -6.81 11.60 -10.65
N ILE A 79 -7.03 10.92 -11.77
CA ILE A 79 -6.17 9.85 -12.26
C ILE A 79 -5.70 10.20 -13.67
N THR A 80 -4.45 9.87 -14.02
CA THR A 80 -3.99 10.03 -15.39
C THR A 80 -4.29 8.76 -16.20
N HIS A 81 -4.62 8.92 -17.48
CA HIS A 81 -4.81 7.81 -18.39
C HIS A 81 -3.52 6.98 -18.52
N VAL A 82 -2.36 7.65 -18.56
CA VAL A 82 -1.05 7.00 -18.57
C VAL A 82 -0.83 6.11 -17.34
N ASP A 83 -1.18 6.58 -16.14
CA ASP A 83 -1.06 5.77 -14.91
C ASP A 83 -2.02 4.56 -14.95
N LEU A 84 -3.23 4.71 -15.51
CA LEU A 84 -4.17 3.61 -15.71
C LEU A 84 -3.63 2.55 -16.68
N ASP A 85 -3.02 2.96 -17.78
CA ASP A 85 -2.41 2.03 -18.75
C ASP A 85 -1.25 1.25 -18.11
N VAL A 86 -0.40 1.93 -17.35
CA VAL A 86 0.69 1.29 -16.60
C VAL A 86 0.13 0.30 -15.57
N LYS A 87 -0.90 0.69 -14.82
CA LYS A 87 -1.58 -0.19 -13.85
C LYS A 87 -2.15 -1.44 -14.53
N ARG A 88 -2.92 -1.27 -15.62
CA ARG A 88 -3.51 -2.38 -16.37
C ARG A 88 -2.45 -3.33 -16.89
N LYS A 89 -1.35 -2.81 -17.45
CA LYS A 89 -0.22 -3.62 -17.92
C LYS A 89 0.42 -4.41 -16.78
N ARG A 90 0.65 -3.77 -15.63
CA ARG A 90 1.19 -4.42 -14.43
C ARG A 90 0.29 -5.55 -13.92
N VAL A 91 -1.01 -5.31 -13.78
CA VAL A 91 -1.97 -6.33 -13.33
C VAL A 91 -2.05 -7.50 -14.33
N LYS A 92 -2.01 -7.23 -15.64
CA LYS A 92 -1.92 -8.28 -16.68
C LYS A 92 -0.67 -9.15 -16.49
N SER A 93 0.50 -8.55 -16.25
CA SER A 93 1.72 -9.33 -15.97
C SER A 93 1.64 -10.17 -14.70
N ALA A 94 0.92 -9.71 -13.66
CA ALA A 94 0.66 -10.54 -12.48
C ALA A 94 -0.27 -11.72 -12.81
N LEU A 95 -1.30 -11.51 -13.63
CA LEU A 95 -2.19 -12.57 -14.12
C LEU A 95 -1.43 -13.63 -14.94
N GLU A 96 -0.56 -13.20 -15.85
CA GLU A 96 0.30 -14.10 -16.63
C GLU A 96 1.16 -14.98 -15.71
N LYS A 97 1.78 -14.38 -14.68
CA LYS A 97 2.57 -15.13 -13.71
C LYS A 97 1.72 -16.09 -12.88
N LEU A 98 0.51 -15.68 -12.49
CA LEU A 98 -0.44 -16.52 -11.77
C LEU A 98 -0.81 -17.76 -12.59
N ASP A 99 -1.11 -17.59 -13.88
CA ASP A 99 -1.46 -18.69 -14.78
C ASP A 99 -0.31 -19.68 -14.98
N LEU A 100 0.93 -19.18 -15.04
CA LEU A 100 2.13 -20.04 -15.05
C LEU A 100 2.30 -20.87 -13.78
N ILE A 101 1.90 -20.33 -12.62
CA ILE A 101 1.97 -21.05 -11.34
C ILE A 101 0.81 -22.06 -11.25
N LEU A 102 -0.40 -21.67 -11.62
CA LEU A 102 -1.59 -22.52 -11.60
C LEU A 102 -1.44 -23.77 -12.48
N SER A 103 -0.73 -23.68 -13.62
CA SER A 103 -0.49 -24.83 -14.51
C SER A 103 0.45 -25.89 -13.91
N ARG A 104 1.23 -25.53 -12.89
CA ARG A 104 2.21 -26.40 -12.22
C ARG A 104 1.79 -26.79 -10.81
N LEU A 105 0.64 -26.31 -10.35
CA LEU A 105 0.20 -26.46 -8.97
C LEU A 105 -0.62 -27.75 -8.80
N ASN A 106 -0.15 -28.61 -7.89
CA ASN A 106 -0.77 -29.91 -7.62
C ASN A 106 -1.70 -29.88 -6.40
N LYS A 107 -1.50 -28.96 -5.44
CA LYS A 107 -2.31 -28.91 -4.23
C LYS A 107 -3.69 -28.26 -4.50
N PRO A 108 -4.82 -28.93 -4.23
CA PRO A 108 -6.16 -28.45 -4.59
C PRO A 108 -6.58 -27.15 -3.90
N GLU A 109 -6.31 -27.00 -2.59
CA GLU A 109 -6.75 -25.83 -1.81
C GLU A 109 -6.08 -24.54 -2.28
N GLU A 110 -4.76 -24.55 -2.49
CA GLU A 110 -4.03 -23.40 -2.99
C GLU A 110 -4.45 -23.05 -4.42
N LYS A 111 -4.70 -24.08 -5.25
CA LYS A 111 -5.22 -23.88 -6.60
C LYS A 111 -6.59 -23.22 -6.57
N GLU A 112 -7.46 -23.64 -5.65
CA GLU A 112 -8.76 -23.03 -5.44
C GLU A 112 -8.63 -21.56 -5.01
N VAL A 113 -7.80 -21.24 -4.01
CA VAL A 113 -7.58 -19.86 -3.56
C VAL A 113 -7.09 -18.98 -4.71
N LEU A 114 -6.05 -19.44 -5.41
CA LEU A 114 -5.42 -18.68 -6.49
C LEU A 114 -6.35 -18.50 -7.70
N GLN A 115 -7.08 -19.55 -8.10
CA GLN A 115 -7.93 -19.52 -9.28
C GLN A 115 -9.29 -18.88 -9.03
N LYS A 116 -9.98 -19.24 -7.93
CA LYS A 116 -11.34 -18.73 -7.66
C LYS A 116 -11.33 -17.34 -7.05
N TYR A 117 -10.31 -16.99 -6.24
CA TYR A 117 -10.28 -15.72 -5.52
C TYR A 117 -9.28 -14.74 -6.15
N ILE A 118 -7.99 -15.08 -6.16
CA ILE A 118 -6.95 -14.12 -6.56
C ILE A 118 -7.04 -13.75 -8.04
N LYS A 119 -7.25 -14.73 -8.94
CA LYS A 119 -7.40 -14.47 -10.38
C LYS A 119 -8.59 -13.57 -10.67
N LYS A 120 -9.75 -13.84 -10.06
CA LYS A 120 -10.95 -13.01 -10.22
C LYS A 120 -10.74 -11.59 -9.68
N LEU A 121 -10.06 -11.44 -8.54
CA LEU A 121 -9.73 -10.13 -7.99
C LEU A 121 -8.82 -9.33 -8.93
N LEU A 122 -7.79 -9.96 -9.50
CA LEU A 122 -6.92 -9.32 -10.50
C LEU A 122 -7.68 -8.93 -11.78
N ILE A 123 -8.59 -9.78 -12.26
CA ILE A 123 -9.45 -9.46 -13.41
C ILE A 123 -10.37 -8.27 -13.12
N ALA A 124 -10.93 -8.19 -11.91
CA ALA A 124 -11.74 -7.05 -11.49
C ALA A 124 -10.91 -5.76 -11.44
N GLU A 125 -9.67 -5.82 -10.93
CA GLU A 125 -8.78 -4.67 -10.85
C GLU A 125 -8.39 -4.10 -12.23
N LEU A 126 -8.44 -4.89 -13.31
CA LEU A 126 -8.24 -4.38 -14.68
C LEU A 126 -9.31 -3.37 -15.11
N LYS A 127 -10.49 -3.42 -14.50
CA LYS A 127 -11.62 -2.52 -14.78
C LYS A 127 -11.60 -1.25 -13.94
N TYR A 128 -10.63 -1.09 -13.02
CA TYR A 128 -10.47 0.12 -12.23
C TYR A 128 -10.29 1.36 -13.14
N PRO A 129 -10.96 2.49 -12.85
CA PRO A 129 -11.84 2.81 -11.70
C PRO A 129 -13.36 2.66 -11.98
N PRO A 130 -14.23 2.47 -10.95
CA PRO A 130 -13.90 2.30 -9.53
C PRO A 130 -13.32 0.91 -9.22
N ARG A 131 -12.84 0.72 -7.99
CA ARG A 131 -12.35 -0.59 -7.55
C ARG A 131 -13.51 -1.44 -7.09
N LEU A 132 -13.84 -2.47 -7.88
CA LEU A 132 -14.90 -3.42 -7.55
C LEU A 132 -14.30 -4.68 -6.91
N LEU A 133 -14.76 -5.00 -5.70
CA LEU A 133 -14.45 -6.29 -5.08
C LEU A 133 -15.44 -7.34 -5.59
N PRO A 134 -14.99 -8.41 -6.24
CA PRO A 134 -15.88 -9.45 -6.73
C PRO A 134 -16.60 -10.14 -5.56
N ASN A 135 -17.91 -10.37 -5.71
CA ASN A 135 -18.67 -11.17 -4.74
C ASN A 135 -18.25 -12.63 -4.87
N MET A 136 -17.87 -13.24 -3.76
CA MET A 136 -17.31 -14.59 -3.68
C MET A 136 -17.91 -15.29 -2.47
N GLU A 137 -18.13 -16.58 -2.61
CA GLU A 137 -18.58 -17.40 -1.48
C GLU A 137 -17.50 -17.41 -0.39
N LYS A 138 -17.96 -17.36 0.86
CA LYS A 138 -17.05 -17.49 2.00
C LYS A 138 -16.52 -18.92 2.04
N THR A 139 -15.24 -19.05 2.34
CA THR A 139 -14.58 -20.34 2.51
C THR A 139 -13.89 -20.44 3.87
N ASN A 140 -13.74 -21.67 4.34
CA ASN A 140 -12.98 -21.99 5.54
C ASN A 140 -11.49 -22.19 5.27
N ILE A 141 -11.03 -22.06 4.01
CA ILE A 141 -9.62 -22.20 3.65
C ILE A 141 -8.80 -21.11 4.36
N ALA A 142 -7.91 -21.55 5.25
CA ALA A 142 -7.00 -20.69 5.97
C ALA A 142 -5.90 -20.18 5.02
N VAL A 143 -5.66 -18.87 5.00
CA VAL A 143 -4.59 -18.27 4.19
C VAL A 143 -3.63 -17.47 5.07
N PRO A 144 -2.36 -17.89 5.20
CA PRO A 144 -1.36 -17.17 5.98
C PRO A 144 -1.08 -15.79 5.40
N VAL A 145 -1.03 -14.77 6.26
CA VAL A 145 -0.73 -13.39 5.88
C VAL A 145 0.37 -12.83 6.76
N ALA A 146 1.48 -12.41 6.16
CA ALA A 146 2.53 -11.66 6.85
C ALA A 146 1.97 -10.32 7.34
N TYR A 147 1.81 -10.17 8.65
CA TYR A 147 1.15 -9.05 9.29
C TYR A 147 2.08 -8.29 10.23
N SER A 148 2.38 -7.05 9.86
CA SER A 148 3.27 -6.15 10.61
C SER A 148 2.54 -5.09 11.43
N GLY A 149 1.20 -5.07 11.41
CA GLY A 149 0.41 -3.96 11.95
C GLY A 149 0.50 -2.66 11.12
N GLY A 150 1.19 -2.70 9.98
CA GLY A 150 1.31 -1.57 9.05
C GLY A 150 0.09 -1.42 8.14
N VAL A 151 0.01 -0.28 7.45
CA VAL A 151 -1.09 0.03 6.53
C VAL A 151 -1.20 -1.00 5.40
N ASP A 152 -0.08 -1.36 4.76
CA ASP A 152 -0.12 -2.22 3.58
C ASP A 152 -0.49 -3.66 3.94
N SER A 153 0.06 -4.19 5.03
CA SER A 153 -0.29 -5.53 5.52
C SER A 153 -1.72 -5.59 6.07
N THR A 154 -2.23 -4.50 6.66
CA THR A 154 -3.66 -4.38 7.05
C THR A 154 -4.57 -4.36 5.82
N ALA A 155 -4.18 -3.68 4.74
CA ALA A 155 -4.93 -3.67 3.49
C ALA A 155 -5.00 -5.07 2.86
N THR A 156 -3.89 -5.81 2.82
CA THR A 156 -3.86 -7.21 2.36
C THR A 156 -4.81 -8.08 3.17
N LEU A 157 -4.71 -8.01 4.50
CA LEU A 157 -5.54 -8.76 5.42
C LEU A 157 -7.04 -8.49 5.18
N TYR A 158 -7.40 -7.22 5.07
CA TYR A 158 -8.77 -6.79 4.82
C TYR A 158 -9.29 -7.26 3.47
N LEU A 159 -8.50 -7.12 2.39
CA LEU A 159 -8.92 -7.57 1.06
C LEU A 159 -9.21 -9.07 1.04
N LEU A 160 -8.33 -9.90 1.61
CA LEU A 160 -8.51 -11.35 1.67
C LEU A 160 -9.76 -11.72 2.48
N TRP A 161 -9.96 -11.09 3.63
CA TRP A 161 -11.17 -11.27 4.45
C TRP A 161 -12.45 -10.84 3.69
N ARG A 162 -12.41 -9.70 3.00
CA ARG A 162 -13.55 -9.16 2.24
C ARG A 162 -13.96 -10.02 1.07
N ILE A 163 -13.02 -10.66 0.39
CA ILE A 163 -13.32 -11.57 -0.74
C ILE A 163 -13.71 -12.98 -0.25
N GLY A 164 -13.92 -13.19 1.04
CA GLY A 164 -14.46 -14.44 1.58
C GLY A 164 -13.43 -15.49 2.01
N LEU A 165 -12.12 -15.18 1.98
CA LEU A 165 -11.09 -16.07 2.54
C LEU A 165 -10.99 -15.94 4.06
N LYS A 166 -10.37 -16.93 4.72
CA LYS A 166 -10.08 -16.91 6.16
C LYS A 166 -8.59 -16.59 6.40
N PRO A 167 -8.18 -15.31 6.44
CA PRO A 167 -6.78 -14.97 6.66
C PRO A 167 -6.33 -15.34 8.08
N VAL A 168 -5.13 -15.90 8.19
CA VAL A 168 -4.42 -16.16 9.45
C VAL A 168 -3.25 -15.19 9.52
N ALA A 169 -3.32 -14.22 10.42
CA ALA A 169 -2.33 -13.17 10.52
C ALA A 169 -1.08 -13.65 11.28
N LEU A 170 0.10 -13.52 10.68
CA LEU A 170 1.38 -13.93 11.24
C LEU A 170 2.26 -12.71 11.51
N THR A 171 2.61 -12.48 12.76
CA THR A 171 3.54 -11.42 13.15
C THR A 171 4.78 -12.02 13.77
N VAL A 172 5.93 -11.89 13.10
CA VAL A 172 7.22 -12.22 13.72
C VAL A 172 7.62 -11.07 14.63
N ASP A 173 7.74 -11.32 15.93
CA ASP A 173 8.03 -10.31 16.96
C ASP A 173 9.48 -10.43 17.48
N PRO A 174 10.41 -9.64 16.93
CA PRO A 174 11.79 -9.60 17.40
C PRO A 174 12.00 -8.70 18.63
N GLY A 175 10.93 -8.12 19.19
CA GLY A 175 10.99 -7.30 20.39
C GLY A 175 10.72 -5.80 20.16
N PRO A 176 10.77 -5.01 21.25
CA PRO A 176 10.20 -3.66 21.32
C PRO A 176 10.89 -2.62 20.44
N PHE A 177 12.15 -2.83 20.06
CA PHE A 177 12.86 -1.96 19.14
C PHE A 177 12.25 -1.96 17.72
N ILE A 178 11.47 -2.98 17.38
CA ILE A 178 10.85 -3.14 16.07
C ILE A 178 9.34 -3.18 16.19
N ILE A 179 8.80 -3.96 17.14
CA ILE A 179 7.37 -4.07 17.44
C ILE A 179 7.13 -3.64 18.89
N PRO A 180 6.93 -2.32 19.14
CA PRO A 180 6.59 -1.81 20.47
C PRO A 180 5.16 -2.19 20.89
N ASP A 181 4.84 -2.02 22.17
CA ASP A 181 3.58 -2.51 22.76
C ASP A 181 2.34 -1.88 22.15
N ASP A 182 2.38 -0.60 21.78
CA ASP A 182 1.29 0.09 21.07
C ASP A 182 1.00 -0.55 19.71
N VAL A 183 2.05 -1.00 19.00
CA VAL A 183 1.90 -1.74 17.74
C VAL A 183 1.34 -3.14 18.01
N ARG A 184 1.79 -3.85 19.06
CA ARG A 184 1.23 -5.16 19.43
C ARG A 184 -0.25 -5.07 19.77
N GLU A 185 -0.64 -4.07 20.56
CA GLU A 185 -2.03 -3.83 20.92
C GLU A 185 -2.86 -3.50 19.68
N SER A 186 -2.36 -2.64 18.79
CA SER A 186 -3.04 -2.35 17.53
C SER A 186 -3.22 -3.59 16.66
N ILE A 187 -2.23 -4.49 16.61
CA ILE A 187 -2.31 -5.76 15.88
C ILE A 187 -3.44 -6.60 16.45
N ARG A 188 -3.47 -6.79 17.77
CA ARG A 188 -4.52 -7.56 18.46
C ARG A 188 -5.90 -6.97 18.23
N ARG A 189 -6.03 -5.65 18.31
CA ARG A 189 -7.29 -4.93 18.07
C ARG A 189 -7.81 -5.14 16.65
N VAL A 190 -6.94 -5.06 15.64
CA VAL A 190 -7.32 -5.29 14.24
C VAL A 190 -7.75 -6.72 14.01
N SER A 191 -6.99 -7.69 14.51
CA SER A 191 -7.31 -9.12 14.38
C SER A 191 -8.63 -9.47 15.06
N SER A 192 -8.85 -8.95 16.27
CA SER A 192 -10.11 -9.13 17.01
C SER A 192 -11.29 -8.49 16.29
N LYS A 193 -11.14 -7.26 15.77
CA LYS A 193 -12.20 -6.55 15.03
C LYS A 193 -12.63 -7.29 13.76
N LEU A 194 -11.72 -7.97 13.09
CA LEU A 194 -12.01 -8.78 11.90
C LEU A 194 -12.45 -10.21 12.23
N GLY A 195 -12.36 -10.63 13.50
CA GLY A 195 -12.66 -11.99 13.93
C GLY A 195 -11.69 -13.03 13.33
N ILE A 196 -10.43 -12.65 13.13
CA ILE A 196 -9.42 -13.51 12.49
C ILE A 196 -8.41 -14.05 13.50
N GLU A 197 -7.85 -15.20 13.17
CA GLU A 197 -6.76 -15.81 13.93
C GLU A 197 -5.46 -15.01 13.77
N HIS A 198 -4.71 -14.85 14.86
CA HIS A 198 -3.44 -14.14 14.87
C HIS A 198 -2.39 -14.88 15.70
N HIS A 199 -1.17 -14.97 15.15
CA HIS A 199 -0.02 -15.60 15.81
C HIS A 199 1.13 -14.60 15.93
N PHE A 200 1.61 -14.41 17.16
CA PHE A 200 2.95 -13.86 17.39
C PHE A 200 3.98 -14.99 17.34
N ILE A 201 4.95 -14.87 16.44
CA ILE A 201 6.00 -15.87 16.22
C ILE A 201 7.33 -15.28 16.68
N LYS A 202 8.07 -16.03 17.49
CA LYS A 202 9.42 -15.63 17.88
C LYS A 202 10.37 -15.83 16.69
N PRO A 203 11.25 -14.86 16.36
CA PRO A 203 12.22 -15.05 15.29
C PRO A 203 13.19 -16.21 15.63
N LYS A 204 13.66 -16.89 14.59
CA LYS A 204 14.68 -17.94 14.71
C LYS A 204 16.01 -17.43 15.23
N GLU A 205 16.39 -16.24 14.79
CA GLU A 205 17.68 -15.64 15.06
C GLU A 205 17.52 -14.44 16.00
N SER A 206 18.55 -14.16 16.80
CA SER A 206 18.59 -12.99 17.66
C SER A 206 18.78 -11.71 16.85
N PHE A 207 18.03 -10.67 17.20
CA PHE A 207 18.16 -9.35 16.56
C PHE A 207 19.17 -8.44 17.28
N ASN A 208 19.79 -8.90 18.37
CA ASN A 208 20.66 -8.06 19.20
C ASN A 208 21.82 -7.43 18.42
N GLU A 209 22.50 -8.21 17.57
CA GLU A 209 23.61 -7.72 16.76
C GLU A 209 23.14 -6.74 15.67
N ILE A 210 21.99 -7.03 15.06
CA ILE A 210 21.37 -6.14 14.05
C ILE A 210 21.00 -4.80 14.70
N ILE A 211 20.40 -4.84 15.90
CA ILE A 211 20.05 -3.65 16.67
C ILE A 211 21.32 -2.84 16.96
N LYS A 212 22.35 -3.47 17.52
CA LYS A 212 23.61 -2.79 17.84
C LYS A 212 24.25 -2.17 16.60
N ALA A 213 24.41 -2.93 15.53
CA ALA A 213 25.01 -2.46 14.29
C ALA A 213 24.22 -1.32 13.62
N ALA A 214 22.88 -1.35 13.70
CA ALA A 214 22.03 -0.28 13.20
C ALA A 214 22.16 1.01 14.03
N LEU A 215 22.21 0.88 15.37
CA LEU A 215 22.40 2.02 16.28
C LEU A 215 23.80 2.64 16.16
N ASP A 216 24.82 1.82 15.88
CA ASP A 216 26.21 2.22 15.61
C ASP A 216 26.38 2.81 14.20
N GLY A 217 25.36 2.74 13.33
CA GLY A 217 25.41 3.30 11.99
C GLY A 217 26.29 2.50 11.03
N LYS A 218 26.45 1.19 11.27
CA LYS A 218 27.18 0.27 10.39
C LYS A 218 26.30 -0.31 9.28
N ILE A 219 24.99 -0.39 9.52
CA ILE A 219 24.03 -1.04 8.62
C ILE A 219 22.68 -0.29 8.58
N ILE A 220 21.89 -0.60 7.56
CA ILE A 220 20.44 -0.35 7.57
C ILE A 220 19.73 -1.62 8.06
N PRO A 221 18.95 -1.58 9.16
CA PRO A 221 18.43 -2.79 9.79
C PRO A 221 17.58 -3.65 8.84
N CYS A 222 16.81 -3.02 7.94
CA CYS A 222 15.90 -3.75 7.05
C CYS A 222 16.58 -4.78 6.14
N SER A 223 17.85 -4.59 5.74
CA SER A 223 18.55 -5.55 4.88
C SER A 223 18.85 -6.88 5.59
N LEU A 224 19.01 -6.86 6.92
CA LEU A 224 19.28 -8.05 7.73
C LEU A 224 18.02 -8.57 8.43
N CYS A 225 17.14 -7.68 8.90
CA CYS A 225 15.89 -8.08 9.54
C CYS A 225 14.99 -8.88 8.58
N TYR A 226 14.80 -8.38 7.36
CA TYR A 226 13.78 -8.90 6.45
C TYR A 226 13.97 -10.39 6.08
N PRO A 227 15.18 -10.87 5.71
CA PRO A 227 15.42 -12.29 5.48
C PRO A 227 15.02 -13.18 6.66
N ILE A 228 15.37 -12.78 7.90
CA ILE A 228 15.06 -13.56 9.11
C ILE A 228 13.54 -13.65 9.32
N LEU A 229 12.83 -12.51 9.18
CA LEU A 229 11.37 -12.48 9.32
C LEU A 229 10.69 -13.37 8.27
N VAL A 230 11.11 -13.27 7.01
CA VAL A 230 10.54 -14.03 5.89
C VAL A 230 10.77 -15.53 6.05
N LYS A 231 12.01 -15.95 6.36
CA LYS A 231 12.33 -17.37 6.59
C LYS A 231 11.52 -17.95 7.75
N THR A 232 11.43 -17.20 8.86
CA THR A 232 10.62 -17.60 10.03
C THR A 232 9.15 -17.84 9.64
N MET A 233 8.57 -16.99 8.79
CA MET A 233 7.19 -17.18 8.32
C MET A 233 7.05 -18.34 7.34
N TYR A 234 7.99 -18.52 6.41
CA TYR A 234 7.95 -19.66 5.49
C TYR A 234 8.02 -20.99 6.23
N GLU A 235 8.90 -21.11 7.22
CA GLU A 235 8.99 -22.31 8.05
C GLU A 235 7.72 -22.56 8.86
N TRP A 236 7.11 -21.50 9.41
CA TRP A 236 5.81 -21.63 10.08
C TRP A 236 4.74 -22.20 9.14
N VAL A 237 4.68 -21.69 7.90
CA VAL A 237 3.73 -22.12 6.87
C VAL A 237 4.00 -23.57 6.44
N THR A 238 5.25 -23.95 6.18
CA THR A 238 5.60 -25.33 5.82
C THR A 238 5.32 -26.31 6.95
N ASN A 239 5.55 -25.92 8.21
CA ASN A 239 5.28 -26.78 9.38
C ASN A 239 3.78 -27.03 9.61
N LYS A 240 2.91 -26.24 8.96
CA LYS A 240 1.45 -26.43 8.95
C LYS A 240 0.96 -27.13 7.68
N ASP A 241 1.88 -27.69 6.87
CA ASP A 241 1.62 -28.28 5.54
C ASP A 241 0.89 -27.34 4.57
N MET A 242 1.06 -26.04 4.75
CA MET A 242 0.53 -25.02 3.85
C MET A 242 1.60 -24.66 2.83
N SER A 243 1.20 -24.33 1.60
CA SER A 243 2.14 -23.90 0.55
C SER A 243 1.84 -22.53 -0.03
N LEU A 244 1.03 -21.72 0.64
CA LEU A 244 0.65 -20.37 0.20
C LEU A 244 0.82 -19.36 1.32
N ILE A 245 1.34 -18.17 1.01
CA ILE A 245 1.44 -17.05 1.95
C ILE A 245 1.27 -15.70 1.23
N PHE A 246 0.55 -14.79 1.87
CA PHE A 246 0.33 -13.43 1.39
C PHE A 246 1.18 -12.40 2.13
N PHE A 247 1.61 -11.38 1.42
CA PHE A 247 2.44 -10.29 1.93
C PHE A 247 1.83 -8.93 1.56
N GLY A 248 2.18 -7.91 2.34
CA GLY A 248 1.76 -6.53 2.15
C GLY A 248 2.66 -5.68 1.26
N ASP A 249 3.66 -6.27 0.59
CA ASP A 249 4.64 -5.48 -0.14
C ASP A 249 4.04 -4.80 -1.39
N LEU A 250 4.25 -3.48 -1.48
CA LEU A 250 3.99 -2.68 -2.68
C LEU A 250 5.24 -2.75 -3.58
N LEU A 251 5.18 -3.58 -4.62
CA LEU A 251 6.28 -3.72 -5.57
C LEU A 251 6.09 -2.79 -6.77
N SER A 252 7.20 -2.27 -7.29
CA SER A 252 7.23 -1.48 -8.53
C SER A 252 7.01 -2.33 -9.80
N THR A 253 7.10 -3.65 -9.67
CA THR A 253 6.86 -4.63 -10.73
C THR A 253 5.85 -5.69 -10.27
N SER A 254 4.81 -5.89 -11.07
CA SER A 254 3.71 -6.79 -10.69
C SER A 254 3.92 -8.23 -11.15
N TYR A 255 4.76 -8.50 -12.16
CA TYR A 255 5.13 -9.87 -12.55
C TYR A 255 5.79 -10.64 -11.39
N SER A 256 6.71 -10.00 -10.67
CA SER A 256 7.38 -10.58 -9.50
C SER A 256 6.54 -10.50 -8.22
N SER A 257 5.28 -10.04 -8.29
CA SER A 257 4.41 -10.00 -7.10
C SER A 257 3.82 -11.35 -6.75
N ILE A 258 3.89 -12.34 -7.65
CA ILE A 258 3.50 -13.72 -7.41
C ILE A 258 4.70 -14.60 -7.76
N MET A 259 5.21 -15.36 -6.80
CA MET A 259 6.44 -16.14 -7.00
C MET A 259 6.36 -17.48 -6.29
N TYR A 260 7.03 -18.48 -6.87
CA TYR A 260 7.28 -19.75 -6.22
C TYR A 260 8.66 -19.71 -5.58
N VAL A 261 8.72 -19.95 -4.27
CA VAL A 261 9.93 -19.95 -3.45
C VAL A 261 10.40 -21.39 -3.34
N ASN A 262 11.38 -21.76 -4.18
CA ASN A 262 11.84 -23.14 -4.34
C ASN A 262 12.27 -23.80 -3.03
N ASP A 263 13.10 -23.11 -2.24
CA ASP A 263 13.71 -23.66 -1.02
C ASP A 263 12.68 -24.12 0.01
N TYR A 264 11.50 -23.49 0.02
CA TYR A 264 10.41 -23.78 0.93
C TYR A 264 9.20 -24.43 0.25
N LYS A 265 9.23 -24.57 -1.08
CA LYS A 265 8.10 -25.03 -1.90
C LYS A 265 6.79 -24.25 -1.62
N ILE A 266 6.92 -22.94 -1.43
CA ILE A 266 5.81 -22.03 -1.09
C ILE A 266 5.53 -21.06 -2.24
N ILE A 267 4.26 -20.79 -2.49
CA ILE A 267 3.80 -19.67 -3.32
C ILE A 267 3.67 -18.43 -2.43
N ARG A 268 4.41 -17.39 -2.77
CA ARG A 268 4.30 -16.07 -2.17
C ARG A 268 3.52 -15.13 -3.07
N VAL A 269 2.53 -14.45 -2.49
CA VAL A 269 1.73 -13.42 -3.15
C VAL A 269 1.87 -12.09 -2.42
N ASN A 270 2.57 -11.13 -3.02
CA ASN A 270 2.56 -9.73 -2.60
C ASN A 270 1.30 -9.07 -3.17
N LEU A 271 0.16 -9.23 -2.47
CA LEU A 271 -1.16 -8.86 -2.99
C LEU A 271 -1.26 -7.39 -3.45
N PRO A 272 -0.77 -6.39 -2.69
CA PRO A 272 -0.82 -5.00 -3.11
C PRO A 272 0.00 -4.75 -4.39
N GLY A 273 1.17 -5.38 -4.51
CA GLY A 273 1.99 -5.34 -5.72
C GLY A 273 1.30 -6.00 -6.92
N ALA A 274 0.63 -7.14 -6.72
CA ALA A 274 -0.07 -7.86 -7.78
C ALA A 274 -1.25 -7.05 -8.34
N LEU A 275 -1.97 -6.33 -7.47
CA LEU A 275 -3.04 -5.41 -7.84
C LEU A 275 -2.54 -4.04 -8.34
N SER A 276 -1.22 -3.81 -8.32
CA SER A 276 -0.59 -2.52 -8.62
C SER A 276 -1.27 -1.38 -7.85
N LEU A 277 -1.45 -1.57 -6.54
CA LEU A 277 -2.00 -0.56 -5.64
C LEU A 277 -0.99 0.57 -5.43
N THR A 278 -1.51 1.76 -5.19
CA THR A 278 -0.74 2.91 -4.69
C THR A 278 -0.73 2.92 -3.17
N LYS A 279 0.09 3.78 -2.57
CA LYS A 279 0.07 3.99 -1.12
C LYS A 279 -1.24 4.64 -0.65
N PHE A 280 -1.88 5.44 -1.51
CA PHE A 280 -3.20 5.96 -1.25
C PHE A 280 -4.23 4.84 -1.18
N ASP A 281 -4.21 3.90 -2.13
CA ASP A 281 -5.12 2.75 -2.14
C ASP A 281 -5.00 1.94 -0.84
N THR A 282 -3.77 1.58 -0.42
CA THR A 282 -3.61 0.77 0.80
C THR A 282 -4.04 1.52 2.05
N LYS A 283 -3.86 2.85 2.12
CA LYS A 283 -4.39 3.67 3.22
C LYS A 283 -5.91 3.68 3.27
N THR A 284 -6.55 3.90 2.12
CA THR A 284 -8.01 3.92 2.01
C THR A 284 -8.63 2.57 2.32
N ILE A 285 -7.99 1.49 1.90
CA ILE A 285 -8.45 0.12 2.21
C ILE A 285 -8.25 -0.19 3.69
N ALA A 286 -7.08 0.12 4.25
CA ALA A 286 -6.78 -0.16 5.66
C ALA A 286 -7.62 0.69 6.63
N SER A 287 -8.00 1.91 6.25
CA SER A 287 -8.84 2.78 7.10
C SER A 287 -10.21 2.19 7.37
N LYS A 288 -10.75 1.34 6.47
CA LYS A 288 -12.01 0.60 6.68
C LYS A 288 -11.97 -0.30 7.93
N VAL A 289 -10.78 -0.71 8.36
CA VAL A 289 -10.59 -1.49 9.60
C VAL A 289 -10.03 -0.65 10.73
N LEU A 290 -9.05 0.20 10.44
CA LEU A 290 -8.36 1.02 11.45
C LEU A 290 -9.24 2.14 12.02
N GLY A 291 -10.28 2.57 11.29
CA GLY A 291 -11.14 3.69 11.66
C GLY A 291 -10.52 5.07 11.37
N GLU A 292 -9.27 5.10 10.91
CA GLU A 292 -8.55 6.33 10.58
C GLU A 292 -7.54 6.11 9.45
N ILE A 293 -7.22 7.18 8.73
CA ILE A 293 -6.09 7.19 7.80
C ILE A 293 -4.83 7.46 8.60
N ARG A 294 -3.99 6.43 8.75
CA ARG A 294 -2.74 6.57 9.52
C ARG A 294 -1.82 7.64 8.94
N ASN A 295 -1.22 8.37 9.86
CA ASN A 295 -0.19 9.35 9.60
C ASN A 295 1.00 8.74 8.83
N TYR A 296 1.65 9.57 8.01
CA TYR A 296 2.90 9.22 7.35
C TYR A 296 3.96 8.89 8.42
N VAL A 297 4.28 7.63 8.65
CA VAL A 297 5.42 7.23 9.48
C VAL A 297 6.28 6.33 8.60
N TYR A 298 7.56 6.67 8.48
CA TYR A 298 8.49 5.90 7.66
C TYR A 298 9.30 4.97 8.56
N GLY A 299 9.22 3.66 8.31
CA GLY A 299 10.03 2.67 8.99
C GLY A 299 9.58 2.29 10.41
N CYS A 300 10.13 1.18 10.91
CA CYS A 300 10.00 0.75 12.29
C CYS A 300 10.80 1.65 13.26
N PRO A 301 10.59 1.54 14.59
CA PRO A 301 11.29 2.40 15.56
C PRO A 301 12.81 2.33 15.44
N LEU A 302 13.41 1.14 15.31
CA LEU A 302 14.85 0.96 15.11
C LEU A 302 15.39 1.71 13.89
N LEU A 303 14.67 1.65 12.76
CA LEU A 303 15.07 2.33 11.54
C LEU A 303 15.02 3.86 11.70
N ARG A 304 13.98 4.38 12.37
CA ARG A 304 13.86 5.82 12.66
C ARG A 304 14.98 6.30 13.59
N GLU A 305 15.33 5.47 14.56
CA GLU A 305 16.44 5.75 15.47
C GLU A 305 17.78 5.79 14.73
N ALA A 306 18.00 4.88 13.78
CA ALA A 306 19.18 4.92 12.90
C ALA A 306 19.24 6.22 12.08
N PHE A 307 18.13 6.68 11.49
CA PHE A 307 18.09 7.96 10.75
C PHE A 307 18.35 9.18 11.64
N ARG A 308 17.92 9.11 12.90
CA ARG A 308 18.11 10.18 13.86
C ARG A 308 19.59 10.36 14.22
N ARG A 309 20.31 9.24 14.37
CA ARG A 309 21.74 9.23 14.72
C ARG A 309 22.65 9.46 13.53
N HIS A 310 22.30 8.93 12.37
CA HIS A 310 23.22 8.82 11.23
C HIS A 310 22.63 9.45 9.96
N ARG A 311 23.23 10.56 9.51
CA ARG A 311 22.75 11.29 8.31
C ARG A 311 22.79 10.42 7.05
N TRP A 312 23.81 9.59 6.89
CA TRP A 312 23.97 8.75 5.70
C TRP A 312 22.80 7.78 5.51
N ALA A 313 22.24 7.25 6.62
CA ALA A 313 21.15 6.28 6.59
C ALA A 313 19.86 6.86 5.99
N LYS A 314 19.67 8.18 6.08
CA LYS A 314 18.52 8.86 5.47
C LYS A 314 18.54 8.81 3.95
N PHE A 315 19.73 8.90 3.32
CA PHE A 315 19.82 8.90 1.87
C PHE A 315 19.31 7.59 1.28
N ILE A 316 19.49 6.46 1.98
CA ILE A 316 18.90 5.17 1.59
C ILE A 316 17.36 5.23 1.62
N ALA A 317 16.78 5.88 2.63
CA ALA A 317 15.33 6.07 2.71
C ALA A 317 14.82 7.01 1.61
N TYR A 318 15.55 8.10 1.32
CA TYR A 318 15.22 9.05 0.27
C TYR A 318 15.26 8.40 -1.10
N GLU A 319 16.32 7.64 -1.39
CA GLU A 319 16.42 6.85 -2.61
C GLU A 319 15.20 5.95 -2.77
N ARG A 320 14.84 5.18 -1.73
CA ARG A 320 13.65 4.32 -1.76
C ARG A 320 12.36 5.10 -2.03
N ILE A 321 12.14 6.21 -1.33
CA ILE A 321 10.97 7.09 -1.54
C ILE A 321 10.92 7.60 -2.99
N LEU A 322 12.05 8.07 -3.52
CA LEU A 322 12.13 8.58 -4.89
C LEU A 322 11.87 7.47 -5.91
N ARG A 323 12.38 6.25 -5.71
CA ARG A 323 12.10 5.10 -6.58
C ARG A 323 10.61 4.73 -6.56
N GLU A 324 9.98 4.69 -5.38
CA GLU A 324 8.55 4.41 -5.23
C GLU A 324 7.69 5.52 -5.87
N THR A 325 8.13 6.78 -5.79
CA THR A 325 7.48 7.92 -6.46
C THR A 325 7.60 7.80 -7.97
N ARG A 326 8.81 7.52 -8.49
CA ARG A 326 9.06 7.29 -9.91
C ARG A 326 8.25 6.12 -10.46
N ALA A 327 8.04 5.08 -9.65
CA ALA A 327 7.22 3.92 -10.02
C ALA A 327 5.71 4.20 -9.99
N GLY A 328 5.27 5.37 -9.54
CA GLY A 328 3.85 5.72 -9.39
C GLY A 328 3.17 5.06 -8.18
N ILE A 329 3.93 4.52 -7.23
CA ILE A 329 3.39 3.95 -5.98
C ILE A 329 3.05 5.07 -4.99
N LEU A 330 3.92 6.09 -4.93
CA LEU A 330 3.73 7.29 -4.12
C LEU A 330 3.42 8.48 -5.01
N GLU A 331 2.46 9.30 -4.61
CA GLU A 331 2.29 10.63 -5.20
C GLU A 331 3.41 11.57 -4.70
N PRO A 332 3.86 12.56 -5.51
CA PRO A 332 4.97 13.45 -5.14
C PRO A 332 4.79 14.15 -3.79
N MET A 333 3.55 14.53 -3.45
CA MET A 333 3.25 15.16 -2.16
C MET A 333 3.36 14.18 -0.98
N GLU A 334 3.05 12.90 -1.20
CA GLU A 334 3.24 11.85 -0.19
C GLU A 334 4.72 11.60 0.06
N ALA A 335 5.51 11.52 -1.03
CA ALA A 335 6.95 11.39 -0.97
C ALA A 335 7.60 12.52 -0.18
N LEU A 336 7.22 13.77 -0.48
CA LEU A 336 7.70 14.95 0.24
C LEU A 336 7.34 14.90 1.73
N ARG A 337 6.13 14.45 2.09
CA ARG A 337 5.72 14.28 3.49
C ARG A 337 6.57 13.25 4.22
N TYR A 338 6.92 12.14 3.58
CA TYR A 338 7.84 11.15 4.16
C TYR A 338 9.23 11.73 4.38
N ILE A 339 9.81 12.40 3.37
CA ILE A 339 11.13 13.04 3.47
C ILE A 339 11.15 14.06 4.62
N LYS A 340 10.18 14.97 4.68
CA LYS A 340 10.07 15.98 5.75
C LYS A 340 10.00 15.36 7.14
N LYS A 341 9.33 14.22 7.30
CA LYS A 341 9.23 13.54 8.60
C LYS A 341 10.53 12.85 9.01
N ILE A 342 11.25 12.27 8.06
CA ILE A 342 12.60 11.72 8.32
C ILE A 342 13.54 12.86 8.76
N ASP A 343 13.47 14.02 8.12
CA ASP A 343 14.31 15.17 8.50
C ASP A 343 13.90 15.81 9.83
N LYS A 344 12.60 15.95 10.11
CA LYS A 344 12.11 16.47 11.41
C LYS A 344 12.65 15.63 12.57
N ALA A 345 12.73 14.31 12.41
CA ALA A 345 13.30 13.42 13.41
C ALA A 345 14.79 13.71 13.70
N TYR A 346 15.54 14.22 12.73
CA TYR A 346 16.96 14.54 12.86
C TYR A 346 17.22 15.92 13.44
N TYR A 347 16.52 16.95 12.96
CA TYR A 347 16.72 18.31 13.48
C TYR A 347 16.33 18.42 14.96
N SER A 348 15.33 17.64 15.41
CA SER A 348 14.98 17.58 16.84
C SER A 348 16.06 16.93 17.72
N TYR A 349 16.95 16.10 17.16
CA TYR A 349 18.09 15.55 17.88
C TYR A 349 19.20 16.59 18.06
N PHE A 350 19.60 17.27 16.98
CA PHE A 350 20.64 18.30 17.06
C PHE A 350 20.21 19.48 17.93
N ALA A 351 18.94 19.88 17.86
CA ALA A 351 18.41 20.93 18.72
C ALA A 351 18.56 20.62 20.23
N LYS A 352 18.71 19.36 20.65
CA LYS A 352 18.98 19.02 22.05
C LYS A 352 20.42 19.33 22.48
N TYR A 353 21.38 19.28 21.56
CA TYR A 353 22.78 19.63 21.84
C TYR A 353 23.06 21.13 21.74
N PHE A 354 22.21 21.88 21.04
CA PHE A 354 22.33 23.34 20.95
C PHE A 354 21.45 24.10 21.95
N ARG A 355 20.60 23.40 22.72
CA ARG A 355 19.74 24.01 23.75
C ARG A 355 20.29 23.94 25.18
N ASN A 356 21.40 23.25 25.38
CA ASN A 356 22.21 23.31 26.58
C ASN A 356 23.67 23.52 26.14
N PRO A 357 24.10 24.78 25.93
CA PRO A 357 25.52 25.09 25.77
C PRO A 357 26.32 24.76 27.03
#